data_AF-A0A240E277-F1
#
_entry.id   AF-A0A240E277-F1
#
_cell.length_a   1.000
_cell.length_b   1.000
_cell.length_c   1.000
_cell.angle_alpha   90.00
_cell.angle_beta   90.00
_cell.angle_gamma   90.00
#
_symmetry.space_group_name_H-M   'P 1'
#
loop_
_entity.id
_entity.type
_entity.pdbx_description
1 polymer ?
#
loop_
_entity_poly.entity_id
_entity_poly.type
_entity_poly.pdbx_seq_one_letter_code
_entity_poly.pdbx_strand_id
1 'polypeptide(L)'
;MIYQIIPLEMGSLVERHVFQKDNKEIKCGVVWKLGSVITATKPKFMKNYKPAVGICLKDISGASISTTYDGEKVIYFSETIDEEERNELSDIFYETSRKYSGSYGNVFHDMGWQEVDVGAFLFGELDVREVQAESESYK
;
A
#
# COMPACT_ATOMS: atom_id res chain seq x y z
N MET A 1 22.26 -13.00 -3.38
CA MET A 1 22.01 -11.80 -4.21
C MET A 1 20.53 -11.53 -4.14
N ILE A 2 20.13 -10.29 -3.89
CA ILE A 2 18.74 -9.85 -3.95
C ILE A 2 18.65 -8.70 -4.96
N TYR A 3 17.47 -8.52 -5.53
CA TYR A 3 17.16 -7.43 -6.44
C TYR A 3 16.40 -6.38 -5.67
N GLN A 4 16.89 -5.15 -5.68
CA GLN A 4 16.20 -3.99 -5.15
C GLN A 4 15.53 -3.23 -6.30
N ILE A 5 14.26 -2.91 -6.14
CA ILE A 5 13.41 -2.19 -7.08
C ILE A 5 13.05 -0.86 -6.41
N ILE A 6 13.42 0.24 -7.03
CA ILE A 6 13.31 1.60 -6.49
C ILE A 6 12.45 2.43 -7.45
N PRO A 7 11.30 2.95 -7.00
CA PRO A 7 10.57 3.95 -7.77
C PRO A 7 11.36 5.25 -7.84
N LEU A 8 11.44 5.83 -9.03
CA LEU A 8 12.17 7.07 -9.28
C LEU A 8 11.34 8.32 -8.98
N GLU A 9 10.03 8.16 -8.88
CA GLU A 9 9.06 9.22 -8.62
C GLU A 9 8.53 9.11 -7.18
N MET A 10 8.39 10.26 -6.52
CA MET A 10 7.85 10.30 -5.16
C MET A 10 6.38 9.88 -5.14
N GLY A 11 5.95 9.19 -4.08
CA GLY A 11 4.56 8.73 -3.94
C GLY A 11 4.22 7.52 -4.82
N SER A 12 5.23 6.84 -5.38
CA SER A 12 5.04 5.74 -6.33
C SER A 12 5.04 4.35 -5.69
N LEU A 13 5.15 4.25 -4.37
CA LEU A 13 4.91 3.02 -3.61
C LEU A 13 3.66 3.23 -2.75
N VAL A 14 2.64 2.42 -2.97
CA VAL A 14 1.34 2.56 -2.31
C VAL A 14 0.93 1.25 -1.67
N GLU A 15 0.54 1.28 -0.41
CA GLU A 15 -0.21 0.21 0.25
C GLU A 15 -1.69 0.59 0.24
N ARG A 16 -2.55 -0.32 -0.23
CA ARG A 16 -3.97 -0.07 -0.43
C ARG A 16 -4.80 -1.20 0.16
N HIS A 17 -5.83 -0.80 0.88
CA HIS A 17 -6.92 -1.61 1.37
C HIS A 17 -8.21 -1.16 0.70
N VAL A 18 -9.07 -2.10 0.34
CA VAL A 18 -10.40 -1.85 -0.22
C VAL A 18 -11.42 -2.51 0.68
N PHE A 19 -12.32 -1.70 1.23
CA PHE A 19 -13.43 -2.17 2.05
C PHE A 19 -14.75 -1.95 1.32
N GLN A 20 -15.68 -2.89 1.45
CA GLN A 20 -17.01 -2.80 0.87
C GLN A 20 -18.10 -3.10 1.91
N LYS A 21 -19.24 -2.42 1.75
CA LYS A 21 -20.46 -2.62 2.53
C LYS A 21 -21.65 -2.26 1.65
N ASP A 22 -22.50 -3.23 1.35
CA ASP A 22 -23.61 -3.08 0.39
C ASP A 22 -23.13 -2.50 -0.97
N ASN A 23 -23.62 -1.32 -1.37
CA ASN A 23 -23.20 -0.60 -2.57
C ASN A 23 -22.14 0.49 -2.30
N LYS A 24 -21.48 0.44 -1.14
CA LYS A 24 -20.46 1.40 -0.70
C LYS A 24 -19.06 0.80 -0.77
N GLU A 25 -18.08 1.65 -1.09
CA GLU A 25 -16.67 1.27 -1.17
C GLU A 25 -15.77 2.33 -0.55
N ILE A 26 -14.78 1.88 0.22
CA ILE A 26 -13.68 2.68 0.76
C ILE A 26 -12.40 2.17 0.12
N LYS A 27 -11.56 3.08 -0.37
CA LYS A 27 -10.17 2.80 -0.74
C LYS A 27 -9.26 3.61 0.15
N CYS A 28 -8.46 2.96 0.98
CA CYS A 28 -7.57 3.66 1.90
C CYS A 28 -6.21 2.99 2.00
N GLY A 29 -5.24 3.69 2.59
CA GLY A 29 -3.93 3.13 2.86
C GLY A 29 -2.85 4.20 2.93
N VAL A 30 -1.62 3.84 2.58
CA VAL A 30 -0.45 4.71 2.73
C VAL A 30 0.22 4.91 1.38
N VAL A 31 0.43 6.17 1.03
CA VAL A 31 1.27 6.59 -0.09
C VAL A 31 2.64 6.94 0.46
N TRP A 32 3.66 6.16 0.10
CA TRP A 32 5.02 6.38 0.58
C TRP A 32 5.74 7.36 -0.33
N LYS A 33 6.23 8.46 0.26
CA LYS A 33 7.01 9.44 -0.47
C LYS A 33 8.26 8.84 -1.11
N LEU A 34 8.95 7.97 -0.37
CA LEU A 34 10.07 7.17 -0.86
C LEU A 34 9.93 5.74 -0.34
N GLY A 35 10.43 4.79 -1.12
CA GLY A 35 10.55 3.41 -0.65
C GLY A 35 11.26 2.52 -1.66
N SER A 36 11.48 1.28 -1.27
CA SER A 36 12.04 0.26 -2.14
C SER A 36 11.46 -1.12 -1.85
N VAL A 37 11.47 -1.96 -2.86
CA VAL A 37 11.00 -3.35 -2.82
C VAL A 37 12.20 -4.25 -3.07
N ILE A 38 12.29 -5.36 -2.34
CA ILE A 38 13.31 -6.38 -2.57
C ILE A 38 12.68 -7.68 -3.04
N THR A 39 13.39 -8.42 -3.87
CA THR A 39 13.02 -9.79 -4.26
C THR A 39 14.27 -10.63 -4.48
N ALA A 40 14.20 -11.93 -4.16
CA ALA A 40 15.26 -12.88 -4.49
C ALA A 40 15.27 -13.26 -5.99
N THR A 41 14.20 -12.96 -6.72
CA THR A 41 14.02 -13.39 -8.12
C THR A 41 14.29 -12.24 -9.07
N LYS A 42 15.05 -12.49 -10.15
CA LYS A 42 15.33 -11.48 -11.18
C LYS A 42 14.01 -10.91 -11.75
N PRO A 43 13.76 -9.58 -11.69
CA PRO A 43 12.48 -8.99 -12.10
C PRO A 43 12.26 -9.04 -13.62
N LYS A 44 11.66 -10.12 -14.12
CA LYS A 44 11.38 -10.30 -15.55
C LYS A 44 10.30 -9.34 -16.07
N PHE A 45 9.45 -8.82 -15.18
CA PHE A 45 8.33 -7.94 -15.52
C PHE A 45 8.78 -6.62 -16.17
N MET A 46 10.02 -6.17 -15.90
CA MET A 46 10.57 -4.92 -16.43
C MET A 46 10.49 -4.79 -17.95
N LYS A 47 10.50 -5.91 -18.69
CA LYS A 47 10.38 -5.89 -20.17
C LYS A 47 9.03 -5.39 -20.68
N ASN A 48 7.97 -5.60 -19.90
CA ASN A 48 6.59 -5.27 -20.26
C ASN A 48 5.96 -4.28 -19.28
N TYR A 49 6.77 -3.72 -18.38
CA TYR A 49 6.31 -2.80 -17.36
C TYR A 49 5.80 -1.50 -17.99
N LYS A 50 4.68 -1.00 -17.48
CA LYS A 50 4.06 0.25 -17.93
C LYS A 50 3.96 1.20 -16.72
N PRO A 51 4.80 2.25 -16.63
CA PRO A 51 4.82 3.20 -15.50
C PRO A 51 3.44 3.75 -15.11
N ALA A 52 2.61 4.08 -16.11
CA ALA A 52 1.27 4.64 -15.90
C ALA A 52 0.23 3.63 -15.34
N VAL A 53 0.49 2.33 -15.45
CA VAL A 53 -0.38 1.26 -14.92
C VAL A 53 0.17 0.73 -13.60
N GLY A 54 1.50 0.69 -13.47
CA GLY A 54 2.17 0.11 -12.33
C GLY A 54 2.15 -1.42 -12.31
N ILE A 55 2.52 -1.99 -11.17
CA ILE A 55 2.53 -3.42 -10.89
C ILE A 55 2.17 -3.69 -9.43
N CYS A 56 1.40 -4.75 -9.17
CA CYS A 56 1.17 -5.22 -7.82
C CYS A 56 2.38 -6.02 -7.32
N LEU A 57 2.81 -5.79 -6.08
CA LEU A 57 3.90 -6.56 -5.47
C LEU A 57 3.61 -8.07 -5.44
N LYS A 58 2.34 -8.46 -5.33
CA LYS A 58 1.91 -9.88 -5.39
C LYS A 58 2.27 -10.55 -6.72
N ASP A 59 2.38 -9.78 -7.81
CA ASP A 59 2.75 -10.28 -9.14
C ASP A 59 4.28 -10.38 -9.32
N ILE A 60 5.06 -9.87 -8.36
CA ILE A 60 6.51 -9.96 -8.34
C ILE A 60 6.90 -11.10 -7.39
N SER A 61 7.40 -12.20 -7.96
CA SER A 61 7.73 -13.41 -7.19
C SER A 61 8.68 -13.12 -6.03
N GLY A 62 8.21 -13.39 -4.80
CA GLY A 62 8.99 -13.21 -3.57
C GLY A 62 9.32 -11.75 -3.25
N ALA A 63 8.55 -10.79 -3.78
CA ALA A 63 8.75 -9.39 -3.46
C ALA A 63 8.18 -9.01 -2.10
N SER A 64 8.91 -8.16 -1.39
CA SER A 64 8.46 -7.51 -0.17
C SER A 64 8.96 -6.07 -0.12
N ILE A 65 8.21 -5.19 0.54
CA ILE A 65 8.68 -3.85 0.85
C ILE A 65 9.92 -3.97 1.75
N SER A 66 10.99 -3.25 1.41
CA SER A 66 12.25 -3.25 2.17
C SER A 66 12.37 -2.03 3.06
N THR A 67 12.19 -0.84 2.47
CA THR A 67 12.33 0.44 3.16
C THR A 67 11.23 1.37 2.69
N THR A 68 10.71 2.17 3.61
CA THR A 68 9.73 3.22 3.34
C THR A 68 10.06 4.46 4.16
N TYR A 69 9.68 5.63 3.66
CA TYR A 69 9.93 6.90 4.33
C TYR A 69 8.81 7.90 4.03
N ASP A 70 8.40 8.65 5.07
CA ASP A 70 7.43 9.75 5.00
C ASP A 70 6.12 9.33 4.31
N GLY A 71 5.40 8.42 4.95
CA GLY A 71 4.14 7.87 4.44
C GLY A 71 2.95 8.76 4.77
N GLU A 72 2.13 9.04 3.77
CA GLU A 72 0.89 9.81 3.91
C GLU A 72 -0.32 8.87 3.87
N LYS A 73 -1.16 8.94 4.92
CA LYS A 73 -2.43 8.21 4.98
C LYS A 73 -3.44 8.90 4.04
N VAL A 74 -4.05 8.13 3.15
CA VAL A 74 -5.07 8.63 2.22
C VAL A 74 -6.29 7.73 2.24
N ILE A 75 -7.48 8.33 2.20
CA ILE A 75 -8.77 7.63 2.15
C ILE A 75 -9.66 8.26 1.08
N TYR A 76 -10.31 7.41 0.30
CA TYR A 76 -11.28 7.75 -0.72
C TYR A 76 -12.57 6.97 -0.51
N PHE A 77 -13.70 7.62 -0.82
CA PHE A 77 -15.03 7.10 -0.61
C PHE A 77 -15.79 7.03 -1.94
N SER A 78 -16.59 5.99 -2.14
CA SER A 78 -17.59 5.99 -3.20
C SER A 78 -18.64 7.07 -2.97
N GLU A 79 -19.29 7.50 -4.05
CA GLU A 79 -20.35 8.53 -3.98
C GLU A 79 -21.54 8.13 -3.11
N THR A 80 -21.75 6.82 -2.93
CA THR A 80 -22.85 6.20 -2.16
C THR A 80 -22.70 6.29 -0.64
N ILE A 81 -21.55 6.74 -0.13
CA ILE A 81 -21.33 7.00 1.30
C ILE A 81 -21.73 8.44 1.57
N ASP A 82 -22.61 8.67 2.54
CA ASP A 82 -23.03 10.03 2.92
C ASP A 82 -21.94 10.78 3.70
N GLU A 83 -22.10 12.09 3.84
CA GLU A 83 -21.07 12.96 4.45
C GLU A 83 -20.82 12.65 5.93
N GLU A 84 -21.85 12.28 6.69
CA GLU A 84 -21.72 11.94 8.11
C GLU A 84 -20.87 10.67 8.28
N GLU A 85 -21.18 9.62 7.51
CA GLU A 85 -20.43 8.38 7.51
C GLU A 85 -18.99 8.59 7.00
N ARG A 86 -18.78 9.42 5.96
CA ARG A 86 -17.42 9.76 5.48
C ARG A 86 -16.59 10.44 6.56
N ASN A 87 -17.16 11.37 7.30
CA ASN A 87 -16.47 12.08 8.38
C ASN A 87 -16.07 11.12 9.50
N GLU A 88 -16.99 10.24 9.93
CA GLU A 88 -16.70 9.26 10.98
C GLU A 88 -15.62 8.24 10.54
N LEU A 89 -15.72 7.72 9.31
CA LEU A 89 -14.72 6.79 8.75
C LEU A 89 -13.35 7.45 8.59
N SER A 90 -13.32 8.73 8.19
CA SER A 90 -12.08 9.52 8.11
C SER A 90 -11.46 9.68 9.50
N ASP A 91 -12.27 10.02 10.51
CA ASP A 91 -11.79 10.17 11.88
C ASP A 91 -11.20 8.88 12.45
N ILE A 92 -11.79 7.73 12.10
CA ILE A 92 -11.26 6.42 12.47
C ILE A 92 -9.93 6.16 11.76
N PHE A 93 -9.86 6.39 10.45
CA PHE A 93 -8.68 6.12 9.63
C PHE A 93 -7.46 6.98 10.02
N TYR A 94 -7.71 8.27 10.32
CA TYR A 94 -6.70 9.23 10.76
C TYR A 94 -6.43 9.19 12.28
N GLU A 95 -7.05 8.25 13.01
CA GLU A 95 -6.85 8.07 14.46
C GLU A 95 -7.23 9.31 15.29
N THR A 96 -8.14 10.14 14.78
CA THR A 96 -8.68 11.32 15.48
C THR A 96 -9.97 11.02 16.23
N SER A 97 -10.62 9.88 15.94
CA SER A 97 -11.84 9.47 16.62
C SER A 97 -11.60 9.19 18.10
N ARG A 98 -12.48 9.73 18.96
CA ARG A 98 -12.50 9.44 20.41
C ARG A 98 -13.42 8.28 20.77
N LYS A 99 -14.25 7.80 19.83
CA LYS A 99 -15.27 6.78 20.06
C LYS A 99 -14.71 5.36 19.95
N TYR A 100 -13.76 5.17 19.04
CA TYR A 100 -13.22 3.88 18.68
C TYR A 100 -11.75 3.77 19.10
N SER A 101 -11.29 2.55 19.37
CA SER A 101 -9.90 2.24 19.68
C SER A 101 -9.48 1.01 18.87
N GLY A 102 -8.19 0.93 18.52
CA GLY A 102 -7.62 -0.13 17.69
C GLY A 102 -7.31 0.31 16.26
N SER A 103 -6.89 -0.63 15.42
CA SER A 103 -6.61 -0.35 14.01
C SER A 103 -7.89 -0.02 13.25
N TYR A 104 -7.80 0.89 12.28
CA TYR A 104 -8.94 1.26 11.44
C TYR A 104 -9.59 0.03 10.78
N GLY A 105 -8.81 -0.97 10.38
CA GLY A 105 -9.31 -2.20 9.76
C GLY A 105 -10.24 -2.98 10.70
N ASN A 106 -9.86 -3.15 11.97
CA ASN A 106 -10.70 -3.83 12.96
C ASN A 106 -11.99 -3.03 13.22
N VAL A 107 -11.88 -1.72 13.38
CA VAL A 107 -13.04 -0.86 13.60
C VAL A 107 -13.99 -0.88 12.41
N PHE A 108 -13.48 -0.82 11.18
CA PHE A 108 -14.27 -0.94 9.97
C PHE A 108 -15.00 -2.29 9.92
N HIS A 109 -14.33 -3.39 10.26
CA HIS A 109 -14.95 -4.70 10.37
C HIS A 109 -16.09 -4.75 11.40
N ASP A 110 -15.88 -4.18 12.59
CA ASP A 110 -16.91 -4.10 13.63
C ASP A 110 -18.12 -3.27 13.19
N MET A 111 -17.90 -2.27 12.33
CA MET A 111 -18.95 -1.45 11.69
C MET A 111 -19.63 -2.15 10.48
N GLY A 112 -19.25 -3.39 10.18
CA GLY A 112 -19.84 -4.22 9.13
C GLY A 112 -19.18 -4.08 7.75
N TRP A 113 -18.04 -3.38 7.63
CA TRP A 113 -17.27 -3.33 6.39
C TRP A 113 -16.47 -4.61 6.19
N GLN A 114 -16.38 -5.06 4.94
CA GLN A 114 -15.61 -6.25 4.57
C GLN A 114 -14.39 -5.82 3.75
N GLU A 115 -13.20 -6.27 4.16
CA GLU A 115 -11.98 -6.08 3.38
C GLU A 115 -12.01 -7.06 2.20
N VAL A 116 -12.10 -6.52 0.99
CA VAL A 116 -12.24 -7.32 -0.25
C VAL A 116 -10.94 -7.35 -1.06
N ASP A 117 -10.05 -6.39 -0.85
CA ASP A 117 -8.72 -6.37 -1.47
C ASP A 117 -7.71 -5.67 -0.56
N VAL A 118 -6.50 -6.19 -0.58
CA VAL A 118 -5.32 -5.62 0.08
C VAL A 118 -4.11 -5.85 -0.80
N GLY A 119 -3.32 -4.82 -1.03
CA GLY A 119 -2.16 -4.93 -1.90
C GLY A 119 -1.21 -3.77 -1.78
N ALA A 120 0.03 -4.03 -2.16
CA ALA A 120 1.04 -3.00 -2.37
C ALA A 120 1.32 -2.88 -3.86
N PHE A 121 1.56 -1.65 -4.32
CA PHE A 121 1.69 -1.32 -5.73
C PHE A 121 2.89 -0.41 -5.95
N LEU A 122 3.59 -0.64 -7.06
CA LEU A 122 4.60 0.26 -7.60
C LEU A 122 4.07 0.92 -8.87
N PHE A 123 4.25 2.22 -8.98
CA PHE A 123 3.93 3.04 -10.16
C PHE A 123 5.17 3.81 -10.62
N GLY A 124 5.04 4.54 -11.72
CA GLY A 124 6.11 5.42 -12.21
C GLY A 124 7.32 4.65 -12.74
N GLU A 125 8.36 5.37 -13.15
CA GLU A 125 9.61 4.75 -13.59
C GLU A 125 10.31 4.00 -12.44
N LEU A 126 10.89 2.83 -12.74
CA LEU A 126 11.54 1.97 -11.75
C LEU A 126 13.01 1.72 -12.11
N ASP A 127 13.89 1.80 -11.11
CA ASP A 127 15.27 1.34 -11.19
C ASP A 127 15.42 -0.01 -10.48
N VAL A 128 16.18 -0.93 -11.09
CA VAL A 128 16.39 -2.28 -10.56
C VAL A 128 17.88 -2.55 -10.43
N ARG A 129 18.32 -2.82 -9.20
CA ARG A 129 19.73 -3.06 -8.86
C ARG A 129 19.92 -4.42 -8.22
N GLU A 130 21.04 -5.06 -8.53
CA GLU A 130 21.50 -6.22 -7.78
C GLU A 130 22.26 -5.73 -6.54
N VAL A 131 21.85 -6.18 -5.36
CA VAL A 131 22.53 -5.87 -4.10
C VAL A 131 22.89 -7.17 -3.38
N GLN A 132 24.00 -7.13 -2.64
CA GLN A 132 24.35 -8.24 -1.75
C GLN A 132 23.30 -8.29 -0.65
N ALA A 133 22.79 -9.49 -0.36
CA ALA A 133 22.00 -9.67 0.85
C ALA A 133 22.96 -9.42 2.01
N GLU A 134 22.68 -8.44 2.87
CA GLU A 134 23.48 -8.25 4.07
C GLU A 134 23.46 -9.58 4.83
N SER A 135 24.64 -10.19 4.99
CA SER A 135 24.81 -11.25 5.96
C SER A 135 24.60 -10.60 7.31
N GLU A 136 23.54 -10.97 8.03
CA GLU A 136 23.34 -10.58 9.43
C GLU A 136 24.59 -10.98 10.22
N SER A 137 25.55 -10.06 10.36
CA SER A 137 26.64 -10.23 11.30
C SER A 137 26.08 -9.85 12.66
N TYR A 138 25.46 -10.82 13.33
CA TYR A 138 25.19 -10.73 14.75
C TYR A 138 26.51 -10.42 15.47
N LYS A 139 26.59 -9.24 16.10
CA LYS A 139 27.57 -8.92 17.15
C LYS A 139 26.85 -8.86 18.47
#